data_AF-A0A9P0FRD3-F1
#
_entry.id   AF-A0A9P0FRD3-F1
#
_cell.length_a   1.000
_cell.length_b   1.000
_cell.length_c   1.000
_cell.angle_alpha   90.00
_cell.angle_beta   90.00
_cell.angle_gamma   90.00
#
_symmetry.space_group_name_H-M   'P 1'
#
loop_
_entity.id
_entity.type
_entity.pdbx_description
1 polymer ?
#
loop_
_entity_poly.entity_id
_entity_poly.type
_entity_poly.pdbx_seq_one_letter_code
_entity_poly.pdbx_strand_id
1 'polypeptide(L)'
;MPLDYNDSETVKVFRERNEIENRTRVQWFLRNQEEEIARAQFSEHHHQRTENDISRLNVEHSIPALVSQHEENNTHRRQKPKEETHLNPFTEKRENDEPIMRPVEPEVSGLHHKPLSSGGGRKAYLSTRSRKMPEDKYNSCQTSNVYGWKLHDTEITFEPSKHPKVATFINDVYRLSGAHPDPRHYNPPVEHMYMKCKVSE
;
A
#
# COMPACT_ATOMS: atom_id res chain seq x y z
N MET A 1 -52.49 -21.16 -21.01
CA MET A 1 -53.77 -21.84 -21.30
C MET A 1 -53.81 -23.12 -20.50
N PRO A 2 -54.91 -23.43 -19.79
CA PRO A 2 -55.09 -24.73 -19.16
C PRO A 2 -55.19 -25.80 -20.26
N LEU A 3 -54.51 -26.94 -20.08
CA LEU A 3 -54.60 -28.08 -20.98
C LEU A 3 -55.89 -28.84 -20.70
N ASP A 4 -56.70 -29.08 -21.73
CA ASP A 4 -57.91 -29.88 -21.60
C ASP A 4 -57.57 -31.37 -21.69
N TYR A 5 -57.70 -32.07 -20.57
CA TYR A 5 -57.37 -33.50 -20.44
C TYR A 5 -58.48 -34.41 -20.95
N ASN A 6 -59.65 -33.87 -21.32
CA ASN A 6 -60.75 -34.62 -21.91
C ASN A 6 -60.63 -34.77 -23.43
N ASP A 7 -59.74 -34.00 -24.07
CA ASP A 7 -59.51 -34.08 -25.51
C ASP A 7 -58.67 -35.34 -25.85
N SER A 8 -59.12 -36.08 -26.86
CA SER A 8 -58.47 -37.32 -27.27
C SER A 8 -57.08 -37.09 -27.90
N GLU A 9 -56.88 -35.93 -28.52
CA GLU A 9 -55.60 -35.58 -29.16
C GLU A 9 -54.55 -35.24 -28.11
N THR A 10 -54.91 -34.52 -27.04
CA THR A 10 -53.99 -34.18 -25.96
C THR A 10 -53.50 -35.44 -25.23
N VAL A 11 -54.41 -36.38 -24.95
CA VAL A 11 -54.07 -37.68 -24.35
C VAL A 11 -53.10 -38.48 -25.23
N LYS A 12 -53.29 -38.45 -26.56
CA LYS A 12 -52.39 -39.13 -27.50
C LYS A 12 -50.98 -38.54 -27.48
N VAL A 13 -50.86 -37.21 -27.48
CA VAL A 13 -49.56 -36.51 -27.40
C VAL A 13 -48.82 -36.86 -26.11
N PHE A 14 -49.52 -36.93 -24.97
CA PHE A 14 -48.88 -37.34 -23.72
C PHE A 14 -48.38 -38.78 -23.75
N ARG A 15 -49.14 -39.69 -24.38
CA ARG A 15 -48.73 -41.08 -24.53
C ARG A 15 -47.46 -41.19 -25.38
N GLU A 16 -47.45 -40.53 -26.54
CA GLU A 16 -46.29 -40.51 -27.44
C GLU A 16 -45.05 -39.91 -26.76
N ARG A 17 -45.21 -38.81 -26.02
CA ARG A 17 -44.12 -38.20 -25.25
C ARG A 17 -43.58 -39.12 -24.17
N ASN A 18 -44.47 -39.81 -23.45
CA ASN A 18 -44.07 -40.76 -22.41
C ASN A 18 -43.33 -41.95 -23.03
N GLU A 19 -43.75 -42.45 -24.19
CA GLU A 19 -43.03 -43.50 -24.92
C GLU A 19 -41.63 -43.05 -25.35
N ILE A 20 -41.49 -41.80 -25.83
CA ILE A 20 -40.19 -41.22 -26.19
C ILE A 20 -39.30 -41.13 -24.95
N GLU A 21 -39.79 -40.52 -23.87
CA GLU A 21 -39.02 -40.38 -22.62
C GLU A 21 -38.60 -41.74 -22.05
N ASN A 22 -39.48 -42.74 -22.09
CA ASN A 22 -39.16 -44.10 -21.64
C ASN A 22 -38.07 -44.73 -22.51
N ARG A 23 -38.12 -44.57 -23.83
CA ARG A 23 -37.05 -45.05 -24.72
C ARG A 23 -35.72 -44.35 -24.42
N THR A 24 -35.72 -43.04 -24.22
CA THR A 24 -34.51 -42.27 -23.89
C THR A 24 -33.94 -42.70 -22.54
N ARG A 25 -34.79 -42.94 -21.53
CA ARG A 25 -34.36 -43.46 -20.22
C ARG A 25 -33.75 -44.85 -20.33
N VAL A 26 -34.36 -45.75 -21.10
CA VAL A 26 -33.81 -47.09 -21.33
C VAL A 26 -32.47 -47.01 -22.06
N GLN A 27 -32.36 -46.18 -23.10
CA GLN A 27 -31.08 -45.97 -23.80
C GLN A 27 -30.00 -45.40 -22.88
N TRP A 28 -30.35 -44.42 -22.05
CA TRP A 28 -29.44 -43.87 -21.07
C TRP A 28 -29.02 -44.94 -20.05
N PHE A 29 -29.96 -45.74 -19.54
CA PHE A 29 -29.67 -46.80 -18.60
C PHE A 29 -28.74 -47.85 -19.20
N LEU A 30 -29.01 -48.32 -20.42
CA LEU A 30 -28.14 -49.29 -21.10
C LEU A 30 -26.74 -48.72 -21.35
N ARG A 31 -26.63 -47.43 -21.66
CA ARG A 31 -25.33 -46.77 -21.89
C ARG A 31 -24.50 -46.64 -20.61
N ASN A 32 -25.13 -46.47 -19.45
CA ASN A 32 -24.47 -46.28 -18.16
C ASN A 32 -24.61 -47.52 -17.24
N GLN A 33 -25.04 -48.66 -17.78
CA GLN A 33 -25.42 -49.83 -17.00
C GLN A 33 -24.24 -50.34 -16.17
N GLU A 34 -23.04 -50.37 -16.75
CA GLU A 34 -21.83 -50.84 -16.07
C GLU A 34 -21.42 -49.92 -14.90
N GLU A 35 -21.49 -48.60 -15.08
CA GLU A 35 -21.22 -47.63 -14.02
C GLU A 35 -22.22 -47.75 -12.87
N GLU A 36 -23.51 -47.89 -13.20
CA GLU A 36 -24.57 -48.03 -12.18
C GLU A 36 -24.48 -49.36 -11.43
N ILE A 37 -24.13 -50.47 -12.11
CA ILE A 37 -23.85 -51.75 -11.45
C ILE A 37 -22.62 -51.62 -10.54
N ALA A 38 -21.56 -50.93 -10.98
CA ALA A 38 -20.37 -50.69 -10.17
C ALA A 38 -20.65 -49.85 -8.91
N ARG A 39 -21.50 -48.81 -9.04
CA ARG A 39 -22.02 -48.00 -7.91
C ARG A 39 -22.85 -48.83 -6.95
N ALA A 40 -23.80 -49.61 -7.47
CA ALA A 40 -24.74 -50.40 -6.68
C ALA A 40 -24.06 -51.57 -5.94
N GLN A 41 -23.01 -52.15 -6.53
CA GLN A 41 -22.20 -53.19 -5.90
C GLN A 41 -21.28 -52.67 -4.79
N PHE A 42 -21.27 -51.35 -4.52
CA PHE A 42 -20.32 -50.70 -3.60
C PHE A 42 -18.85 -51.11 -3.86
N SER A 43 -18.56 -51.56 -5.08
CA SER A 43 -17.24 -52.01 -5.51
C SER A 43 -16.45 -50.89 -6.18
N GLU A 44 -17.11 -49.79 -6.55
CA GLU A 44 -16.41 -48.54 -6.77
C GLU A 44 -15.64 -48.18 -5.50
N HIS A 45 -14.36 -47.84 -5.66
CA HIS A 45 -13.58 -47.16 -4.66
C HIS A 45 -14.34 -45.89 -4.26
N HIS A 46 -15.25 -46.00 -3.29
CA HIS A 46 -15.78 -44.86 -2.61
C HIS A 46 -14.54 -44.11 -2.15
N HIS A 47 -14.30 -42.92 -2.69
CA HIS A 47 -13.27 -42.03 -2.20
C HIS A 47 -13.71 -41.65 -0.78
N GLN A 48 -13.56 -42.56 0.17
CA GLN A 48 -13.52 -42.27 1.58
C GLN A 48 -12.31 -41.37 1.69
N ARG A 49 -12.53 -40.07 1.55
CA ARG A 49 -11.50 -39.08 1.83
C ARG A 49 -11.11 -39.34 3.26
N THR A 50 -9.91 -39.85 3.46
CA THR A 50 -9.38 -40.03 4.80
C THR A 50 -9.23 -38.65 5.43
N GLU A 51 -9.18 -38.55 6.75
CA GLU A 51 -8.90 -37.27 7.42
C GLU A 51 -7.59 -36.64 6.92
N ASN A 52 -6.64 -37.49 6.52
CA ASN A 52 -5.39 -37.08 5.87
C ASN A 52 -5.62 -36.45 4.49
N ASP A 53 -6.57 -36.95 3.70
CA ASP A 53 -6.90 -36.35 2.40
C ASP A 53 -7.60 -34.99 2.57
N ILE A 54 -8.46 -34.83 3.58
CA ILE A 54 -9.15 -33.56 3.86
C ILE A 54 -8.16 -32.50 4.34
N SER A 55 -7.29 -32.88 5.28
CA SER A 55 -6.24 -31.98 5.79
C SER A 55 -5.26 -31.58 4.69
N ARG A 56 -4.85 -32.53 3.85
CA ARG A 56 -3.98 -32.28 2.69
C ARG A 56 -4.65 -31.35 1.67
N LEU A 57 -5.93 -31.55 1.37
CA LEU A 57 -6.67 -30.73 0.41
C LEU A 57 -6.75 -29.27 0.87
N ASN A 58 -6.96 -29.02 2.18
CA ASN A 58 -6.93 -27.67 2.74
C ASN A 58 -5.56 -27.01 2.60
N VAL A 59 -4.48 -27.75 2.88
CA VAL A 59 -3.11 -27.26 2.72
C VAL A 59 -2.83 -26.94 1.24
N GLU A 60 -3.13 -27.88 0.34
CA GLU A 60 -2.94 -27.73 -1.10
C GLU A 60 -3.74 -26.56 -1.69
N HIS A 61 -4.96 -26.30 -1.20
CA HIS A 61 -5.77 -25.14 -1.63
C HIS A 61 -5.25 -23.81 -1.07
N SER A 62 -4.66 -23.83 0.12
CA SER A 62 -4.13 -22.61 0.76
C SER A 62 -2.77 -22.15 0.20
N ILE A 63 -1.95 -23.08 -0.31
CA ILE A 63 -0.60 -22.79 -0.81
C ILE A 63 -0.62 -21.76 -1.96
N PRO A 64 -1.45 -21.90 -3.02
CA PRO A 64 -1.50 -20.92 -4.10
C PRO A 64 -1.90 -19.51 -3.63
N ALA A 65 -2.84 -19.42 -2.69
CA ALA A 65 -3.26 -18.14 -2.12
C ALA A 65 -2.12 -17.48 -1.32
N LEU A 66 -1.39 -18.25 -0.52
CA LEU A 66 -0.23 -17.78 0.23
C LEU A 66 0.92 -17.35 -0.69
N VAL A 67 1.18 -18.09 -1.77
CA VAL A 67 2.19 -17.74 -2.77
C VAL A 67 1.83 -16.41 -3.45
N SER A 68 0.57 -16.26 -3.89
CA SER A 68 0.09 -15.01 -4.49
C SER A 68 0.22 -13.83 -3.52
N GLN A 69 -0.17 -14.01 -2.25
CA GLN A 69 0.02 -12.99 -1.22
C GLN A 69 1.49 -12.67 -0.98
N HIS A 70 2.39 -13.66 -1.02
CA HIS A 70 3.82 -13.46 -0.84
C HIS A 70 4.44 -12.70 -2.01
N GLU A 71 4.03 -12.99 -3.24
CA GLU A 71 4.43 -12.26 -4.45
C GLU A 71 3.93 -10.81 -4.43
N GLU A 72 2.66 -10.58 -4.07
CA GLU A 72 2.09 -9.25 -3.86
C GLU A 72 2.85 -8.51 -2.75
N ASN A 73 3.10 -9.15 -1.62
CA ASN A 73 3.88 -8.56 -0.54
C ASN A 73 5.30 -8.19 -0.99
N ASN A 74 5.98 -9.04 -1.75
CA ASN A 74 7.34 -8.77 -2.22
C ASN A 74 7.40 -7.60 -3.22
N THR A 75 6.39 -7.47 -4.08
CA THR A 75 6.29 -6.33 -5.00
C THR A 75 6.03 -5.01 -4.25
N HIS A 76 5.25 -5.04 -3.18
CA HIS A 76 4.85 -3.85 -2.42
C HIS A 76 5.84 -3.47 -1.32
N ARG A 77 6.52 -4.45 -0.71
CA ARG A 77 7.56 -4.24 0.32
C ARG A 77 8.75 -3.44 -0.19
N ARG A 78 8.99 -3.46 -1.51
CA ARG A 78 10.06 -2.69 -2.16
C ARG A 78 9.59 -1.34 -2.69
N GLN A 79 8.29 -1.06 -2.72
CA GLN A 79 7.80 0.26 -3.08
C GLN A 79 8.11 1.20 -1.94
N LYS A 80 8.86 2.26 -2.23
CA LYS A 80 8.95 3.38 -1.30
C LYS A 80 7.54 3.97 -1.15
N PRO A 81 7.11 4.33 0.07
CA PRO A 81 5.87 5.05 0.23
C PRO A 81 5.87 6.26 -0.70
N LYS A 82 4.79 6.45 -1.45
CA LYS A 82 4.66 7.63 -2.31
C LYS A 82 4.64 8.85 -1.39
N GLU A 83 5.74 9.61 -1.41
CA GLU A 83 5.91 10.80 -0.56
C GLU A 83 4.78 11.81 -0.82
N GLU A 84 4.35 11.91 -2.07
CA GLU A 84 3.28 12.78 -2.58
C GLU A 84 1.87 12.23 -2.31
N THR A 85 1.52 11.99 -1.06
CA THR A 85 0.10 11.85 -0.67
C THR A 85 -0.35 13.14 -0.01
N HIS A 86 -1.53 13.66 -0.39
CA HIS A 86 -2.13 14.85 0.23
C HIS A 86 -2.37 14.73 1.75
N LEU A 87 -2.15 13.53 2.31
CA LEU A 87 -2.23 13.22 3.74
C LEU A 87 -0.87 13.32 4.45
N ASN A 88 0.23 13.53 3.72
CA ASN A 88 1.53 13.89 4.29
C ASN A 88 1.62 15.43 4.32
N PRO A 89 1.34 16.10 5.46
CA PRO A 89 1.49 17.56 5.57
C PRO A 89 2.94 18.05 5.42
N PHE A 90 3.90 17.14 5.28
CA PHE A 90 5.33 17.45 5.08
C PHE A 90 5.74 17.57 3.61
N THR A 91 4.84 17.31 2.65
CA THR A 91 5.09 17.52 1.21
C THR A 91 4.52 18.85 0.71
N GLU A 92 4.53 19.87 1.56
CA GLU A 92 4.49 21.24 1.06
C GLU A 92 5.73 21.42 0.15
N LYS A 93 5.49 21.75 -1.12
CA LYS A 93 6.55 22.15 -2.04
C LYS A 93 7.34 23.25 -1.33
N ARG A 94 8.65 23.04 -1.16
CA ARG A 94 9.56 24.08 -0.63
C ARG A 94 9.27 25.37 -1.39
N GLU A 95 8.63 26.32 -0.73
CA GLU A 95 8.51 27.68 -1.24
C GLU A 95 9.94 28.14 -1.49
N ASN A 96 10.26 28.43 -2.77
CA ASN A 96 11.52 28.95 -3.30
C ASN A 96 12.74 28.73 -2.39
N ASP A 97 13.54 27.69 -2.65
CA ASP A 97 14.78 27.37 -1.92
C ASP A 97 15.49 28.65 -1.47
N GLU A 98 15.30 29.02 -0.19
CA GLU A 98 16.00 30.16 0.36
C GLU A 98 17.50 29.91 0.15
N PRO A 99 18.26 30.90 -0.33
CA PRO A 99 19.68 30.70 -0.58
C PRO A 99 20.32 30.22 0.72
N ILE A 100 21.03 29.08 0.64
CA ILE A 100 21.68 28.42 1.78
C ILE A 100 22.51 29.41 2.62
N MET A 101 23.18 30.34 1.94
CA MET A 101 24.05 31.35 2.55
C MET A 101 23.32 32.68 2.68
N ARG A 102 23.54 33.37 3.80
CA ARG A 102 23.18 34.77 3.95
C ARG A 102 24.02 35.66 3.02
N PRO A 103 23.46 36.78 2.52
CA PRO A 103 24.25 37.78 1.82
C PRO A 103 25.36 38.29 2.74
N VAL A 104 26.56 38.45 2.18
CA VAL A 104 27.72 38.90 2.96
C VAL A 104 27.65 40.41 3.11
N GLU A 105 27.92 40.90 4.32
CA GLU A 105 28.05 42.34 4.58
C GLU A 105 28.99 43.03 3.58
N PRO A 106 28.64 44.24 3.12
CA PRO A 106 29.37 44.95 2.07
C PRO A 106 30.82 45.26 2.46
N GLU A 107 31.10 45.46 3.74
CA GLU A 107 32.45 45.71 4.24
C GLU A 107 33.37 44.50 4.03
N VAL A 108 32.86 43.31 4.36
CA VAL A 108 33.58 42.05 4.19
C VAL A 108 33.67 41.70 2.70
N SER A 109 32.59 41.85 1.94
CA SER A 109 32.59 41.66 0.49
C SER A 109 33.60 42.58 -0.20
N GLY A 110 33.69 43.84 0.21
CA GLY A 110 34.65 44.82 -0.31
C GLY A 110 36.10 44.42 -0.12
N LEU A 111 36.45 43.67 0.94
CA LEU A 111 37.80 43.12 1.12
C LEU A 111 38.23 42.25 -0.06
N HIS A 112 37.30 41.53 -0.67
CA HIS A 112 37.59 40.67 -1.82
C HIS A 112 38.10 41.48 -3.03
N HIS A 113 37.55 42.68 -3.22
CA HIS A 113 37.86 43.56 -4.34
C HIS A 113 39.01 44.54 -4.07
N LYS A 114 39.46 44.66 -2.81
CA LYS A 114 40.60 45.51 -2.45
C LYS A 114 41.93 44.91 -2.97
N PRO A 115 42.88 45.74 -3.43
CA PRO A 115 44.17 45.27 -3.89
C PRO A 115 44.94 44.61 -2.75
N LEU A 116 45.78 43.63 -3.10
CA LEU A 116 46.56 42.85 -2.13
C LEU A 116 47.50 43.74 -1.30
N SER A 117 48.05 44.80 -1.91
CA SER A 117 48.93 45.79 -1.27
C SER A 117 48.26 46.53 -0.11
N SER A 118 46.93 46.68 -0.14
CA SER A 118 46.14 47.33 0.92
C SER A 118 45.63 46.33 1.96
N GLY A 119 46.16 45.10 1.98
CA GLY A 119 45.70 44.02 2.86
C GLY A 119 44.38 43.38 2.43
N GLY A 120 43.96 43.58 1.17
CA GLY A 120 42.74 43.02 0.60
C GLY A 120 42.88 41.61 0.03
N GLY A 121 41.96 41.27 -0.86
CA GLY A 121 41.95 40.04 -1.63
C GLY A 121 41.29 38.85 -0.93
N ARG A 122 41.37 37.70 -1.61
CA ARG A 122 40.70 36.45 -1.19
C ARG A 122 41.10 35.99 0.21
N LYS A 123 42.37 36.11 0.58
CA LYS A 123 42.87 35.64 1.89
C LYS A 123 42.25 36.43 3.05
N ALA A 124 42.21 37.77 2.93
CA ALA A 124 41.60 38.65 3.92
C ALA A 124 40.09 38.46 4.02
N TYR A 125 39.41 38.25 2.88
CA TYR A 125 37.99 37.92 2.85
C TYR A 125 37.68 36.60 3.58
N LEU A 126 38.44 35.53 3.27
CA LEU A 126 38.19 34.22 3.88
C LEU A 126 38.49 34.21 5.37
N SER A 127 39.56 34.88 5.82
CA SER A 127 39.92 34.93 7.24
C SER A 127 38.92 35.74 8.08
N THR A 128 38.36 36.80 7.52
CA THR A 128 37.31 37.59 8.18
C THR A 128 35.98 36.84 8.17
N ARG A 129 35.60 36.22 7.05
CA ARG A 129 34.36 35.42 6.95
C ARG A 129 34.40 34.14 7.77
N SER A 130 35.57 33.52 7.99
CA SER A 130 35.70 32.33 8.82
C SER A 130 35.50 32.62 10.31
N ARG A 131 35.77 33.86 10.76
CA ARG A 131 35.57 34.29 12.14
C ARG A 131 34.11 34.55 12.50
N LYS A 132 33.25 34.81 11.51
CA LYS A 132 31.83 35.02 11.74
C LYS A 132 31.16 33.75 12.22
N MET A 133 30.20 33.93 13.12
CA MET A 133 29.44 32.81 13.64
C MET A 133 28.66 32.14 12.51
N PRO A 134 28.41 30.84 12.65
CA PRO A 134 27.70 30.10 11.63
C PRO A 134 26.27 30.65 11.42
N GLU A 135 25.62 31.13 12.49
CA GLU A 135 24.32 31.83 12.48
C GLU A 135 24.27 33.04 11.53
N ASP A 136 25.36 33.81 11.44
CA ASP A 136 25.44 34.99 10.58
C ASP A 136 25.70 34.64 9.11
N LYS A 137 26.06 33.38 8.83
CA LYS A 137 26.57 32.94 7.53
C LYS A 137 25.55 32.13 6.72
N TYR A 138 24.65 31.41 7.39
CA TYR A 138 23.71 30.48 6.74
C TYR A 138 22.26 30.77 7.15
N ASN A 139 21.32 30.58 6.21
CA ASN A 139 19.88 30.70 6.50
C ASN A 139 19.32 29.42 7.12
N SER A 140 19.81 28.25 6.68
CA SER A 140 19.37 26.94 7.14
C SER A 140 20.52 26.09 7.69
N CYS A 141 20.20 25.22 8.64
CA CYS A 141 21.15 24.28 9.23
C CYS A 141 21.45 23.16 8.23
N GLN A 142 22.71 23.04 7.80
CA GLN A 142 23.12 21.95 6.88
C GLN A 142 23.51 20.65 7.60
N THR A 143 23.65 20.68 8.94
CA THR A 143 24.08 19.52 9.74
C THR A 143 22.95 18.96 10.61
N SER A 144 23.07 17.71 11.03
CA SER A 144 22.07 17.02 11.86
C SER A 144 21.70 17.82 13.11
N ASN A 145 20.41 17.83 13.46
CA ASN A 145 19.77 18.55 14.56
C ASN A 145 20.30 18.25 15.99
N VAL A 146 21.45 17.60 16.13
CA VAL A 146 22.04 17.22 17.42
C VAL A 146 22.61 18.43 18.16
N TYR A 147 23.06 19.45 17.42
CA TYR A 147 23.52 20.72 17.98
C TYR A 147 22.91 21.85 17.14
N GLY A 148 21.78 22.39 17.58
CA GLY A 148 21.10 23.50 16.90
C GLY A 148 22.02 24.70 16.74
N TRP A 149 21.90 25.42 15.62
CA TRP A 149 22.81 26.51 15.28
C TRP A 149 22.56 27.79 16.04
N LYS A 150 21.35 28.00 16.57
CA LYS A 150 21.05 29.14 17.43
C LYS A 150 21.56 28.88 18.84
N LEU A 151 22.86 29.01 19.04
CA LEU A 151 23.52 28.85 20.34
C LEU A 151 23.00 29.88 21.36
N HIS A 152 22.50 31.01 20.88
CA HIS A 152 21.92 32.05 21.72
C HIS A 152 20.45 31.79 22.14
N ASP A 153 19.67 31.08 21.32
CA ASP A 153 18.26 30.76 21.65
C ASP A 153 18.15 29.46 22.46
N THR A 154 19.20 28.64 22.50
CA THR A 154 19.20 27.41 23.28
C THR A 154 19.65 27.70 24.72
N GLU A 155 18.70 28.08 25.57
CA GLU A 155 18.76 27.71 26.97
C GLU A 155 18.72 26.18 27.02
N ILE A 156 19.88 25.51 26.88
CA ILE A 156 19.96 24.05 26.94
C ILE A 156 19.75 23.64 28.40
N THR A 157 18.50 23.68 28.86
CA THR A 157 18.06 22.85 29.97
C THR A 157 18.00 21.43 29.42
N PHE A 158 18.98 20.60 29.81
CA PHE A 158 18.96 19.15 29.57
C PHE A 158 17.81 18.53 30.40
N GLU A 159 16.56 18.74 29.98
CA GLU A 159 15.45 17.95 30.48
C GLU A 159 15.37 16.64 29.68
N PRO A 160 15.39 15.47 30.33
CA PRO A 160 15.09 14.22 29.64
C PRO A 160 13.68 14.31 29.04
N SER A 161 13.48 13.78 27.83
CA SER A 161 12.17 13.85 27.16
C SER A 161 11.09 13.28 28.07
N LYS A 162 10.05 14.07 28.39
CA LYS A 162 8.96 13.64 29.31
C LYS A 162 8.29 12.33 28.89
N HIS A 163 8.29 12.00 27.59
CA HIS A 163 7.60 10.82 27.06
C HIS A 163 8.42 10.07 25.98
N PRO A 164 9.29 9.12 26.36
CA PRO A 164 9.99 8.24 25.40
C PRO A 164 9.05 7.36 24.57
N LYS A 165 7.76 7.27 24.96
CA LYS A 165 6.71 6.49 24.28
C LYS A 165 6.26 7.08 22.94
N VAL A 166 6.54 8.37 22.68
CA VAL A 166 6.15 9.02 21.42
C VAL A 166 6.93 8.43 20.25
N ALA A 167 8.21 8.09 20.42
CA ALA A 167 9.01 7.45 19.38
C ALA A 167 8.50 6.03 19.06
N THR A 168 8.08 5.26 20.08
CA THR A 168 7.48 3.94 19.90
C THR A 168 6.11 4.05 19.20
N PHE A 169 5.29 5.01 19.61
CA PHE A 169 4.00 5.29 18.97
C PHE A 169 4.15 5.74 17.52
N ILE A 170 5.11 6.63 17.23
CA ILE A 170 5.45 7.04 15.85
C ILE A 170 5.94 5.83 15.07
N ASN A 171 6.85 5.02 15.60
CA ASN A 171 7.33 3.82 14.90
C ASN A 171 6.22 2.79 14.65
N ASP A 172 5.23 2.67 15.55
CA ASP A 172 4.08 1.78 15.40
C ASP A 172 3.03 2.32 14.43
N VAL A 173 2.77 3.63 14.43
CA VAL A 173 1.85 4.32 13.48
C VAL A 173 2.47 4.42 12.08
N TYR A 174 3.79 4.65 12.00
CA TYR A 174 4.55 4.72 10.74
C TYR A 174 5.13 3.37 10.32
N ARG A 175 4.70 2.23 10.90
CA ARG A 175 5.07 0.92 10.32
C ARG A 175 4.64 0.93 8.86
N LEU A 176 5.65 0.85 7.99
CA LEU A 176 5.59 0.99 6.52
C LEU A 176 4.65 0.01 5.81
N SER A 177 3.99 -0.90 6.53
CA SER A 177 2.80 -1.57 6.05
C SER A 177 1.61 -0.63 6.24
N GLY A 178 1.46 0.35 5.34
CA GLY A 178 0.14 0.96 5.15
C GLY A 178 -0.90 -0.12 4.84
N ALA A 179 -2.19 0.22 4.88
CA ALA A 179 -3.22 -0.68 4.38
C ALA A 179 -2.79 -1.22 3.01
N HIS A 180 -2.87 -2.55 2.84
CA HIS A 180 -2.59 -3.17 1.54
C HIS A 180 -3.39 -2.41 0.48
N PRO A 181 -2.77 -2.01 -0.65
CA PRO A 181 -3.54 -1.37 -1.70
C PRO A 181 -4.67 -2.30 -2.13
N ASP A 182 -5.81 -1.70 -2.43
CA ASP A 182 -6.98 -2.48 -2.82
C ASP A 182 -6.63 -3.41 -4.00
N PRO A 183 -7.13 -4.67 -3.99
CA PRO A 183 -6.91 -5.60 -5.08
C PRO A 183 -7.22 -4.98 -6.45
N ARG A 184 -6.49 -5.42 -7.50
CA ARG A 184 -6.56 -4.84 -8.86
C ARG A 184 -7.97 -4.77 -9.48
N HIS A 185 -8.94 -5.53 -8.96
CA HIS A 185 -10.32 -5.55 -9.45
C HIS A 185 -11.19 -4.41 -8.88
N TYR A 186 -10.71 -3.67 -7.87
CA TYR A 186 -11.35 -2.45 -7.41
C TYR A 186 -10.87 -1.26 -8.25
N ASN A 187 -11.81 -0.48 -8.75
CA ASN A 187 -11.49 0.80 -9.36
C ASN A 187 -11.06 1.76 -8.24
N PRO A 188 -9.97 2.52 -8.43
CA PRO A 188 -9.62 3.56 -7.47
C PRO A 188 -10.80 4.54 -7.36
N PRO A 189 -11.07 5.10 -6.18
CA PRO A 189 -12.14 6.07 -6.00
C PRO A 189 -11.95 7.23 -6.98
N VAL A 190 -12.98 7.53 -7.76
CA VAL A 190 -12.98 8.55 -8.82
C VAL A 190 -12.88 9.97 -8.24
N GLU A 191 -13.26 10.14 -6.97
CA GLU A 191 -13.31 11.42 -6.29
C GLU A 191 -12.41 11.43 -5.06
N HIS A 192 -11.51 12.42 -4.97
CA HIS A 192 -10.70 12.71 -3.78
C HIS A 192 -11.53 13.39 -2.66
N MET A 193 -12.81 13.03 -2.51
CA MET A 193 -13.71 13.72 -1.60
C MET A 193 -13.71 13.08 -0.21
N TYR A 194 -12.73 13.46 0.60
CA TYR A 194 -12.96 13.61 2.03
C TYR A 194 -13.22 15.10 2.27
N MET A 195 -14.50 15.49 2.27
CA MET A 195 -14.87 16.78 2.85
C MET A 195 -14.52 16.74 4.33
N LYS A 196 -13.61 17.62 4.79
CA LYS A 196 -13.41 17.85 6.22
C LYS A 196 -14.77 18.18 6.84
N CYS A 197 -15.18 17.46 7.89
CA CYS A 197 -16.34 17.84 8.68
C CYS A 197 -16.16 19.31 9.10
N LYS A 198 -17.11 20.17 8.74
CA LYS A 198 -17.13 21.55 9.21
C LYS A 198 -17.22 21.51 10.73
N VAL A 199 -16.26 22.14 11.41
CA VAL A 199 -16.33 22.38 12.85
C VAL A 199 -17.48 23.35 13.05
N SER A 200 -18.51 22.93 13.78
CA SER A 200 -19.59 23.82 14.23
C SER A 200 -19.03 24.75 15.31
N GLU A 201 -19.12 26.06 15.07
CA GLU A 201 -18.87 27.11 16.06
C GLU A 201 -19.88 27.06 17.22
#